data_AF-A0A8S4D387-F1
#
_entry.id   AF-A0A8S4D387-F1
#
_cell.length_a   1.000
_cell.length_b   1.000
_cell.length_c   1.000
_cell.angle_alpha   90.00
_cell.angle_beta   90.00
_cell.angle_gamma   90.00
#
_symmetry.space_group_name_H-M   'P 1'
#
loop_
_entity.id
_entity.type
_entity.pdbx_description
1 polymer ?
#
loop_
_entity_poly.entity_id
_entity_poly.type
_entity_poly.pdbx_seq_one_letter_code
_entity_poly.pdbx_strand_id
1 'polypeptide(L)'
;MGKLLSLLSRDDSNCCSSPRYDIFLDFENAAPTDTEREVYEDVQRVLLESEEILEEIQFYKGAGREIREAIADPSRISQERAWRVVKPLVEKLLRCYNHSLELQRVS
;
A
#
# COMPACT_ATOMS: atom_id res chain seq x y z
N MET A 1 -13.00 3.14 -18.33
CA MET A 1 -13.46 3.98 -17.19
C MET A 1 -14.34 5.17 -17.59
N GLY A 2 -14.06 5.93 -18.66
CA GLY A 2 -14.81 7.17 -18.98
C GLY A 2 -16.31 7.02 -19.31
N LYS A 3 -16.74 5.91 -19.92
CA LYS A 3 -18.16 5.69 -20.25
C LYS A 3 -19.04 5.50 -19.02
N LEU A 4 -18.58 4.74 -18.02
CA LEU A 4 -19.35 4.50 -16.80
C LEU A 4 -19.50 5.79 -15.99
N LEU A 5 -18.41 6.55 -15.83
CA LEU A 5 -18.47 7.87 -15.20
C LEU A 5 -19.38 8.82 -15.99
N SER A 6 -19.32 8.84 -17.32
CA SER A 6 -20.23 9.67 -18.14
C SER A 6 -21.71 9.27 -18.04
N LEU A 7 -22.01 8.00 -17.71
CA LEU A 7 -23.37 7.52 -17.45
C LEU A 7 -23.85 7.94 -16.05
N LEU A 8 -22.95 7.94 -15.05
CA LEU A 8 -23.24 8.36 -13.68
C LEU A 8 -23.32 9.89 -13.53
N SER A 9 -22.56 10.65 -14.33
CA SER A 9 -22.47 12.12 -14.26
C SER A 9 -23.51 12.87 -15.11
N ARG A 10 -24.53 12.18 -15.65
CA ARG A 10 -25.49 12.78 -16.58
C ARG A 10 -26.56 13.55 -15.77
N ASP A 11 -26.46 14.88 -15.74
CA ASP A 11 -27.34 15.78 -14.99
C ASP A 11 -28.84 15.58 -15.31
N ASP A 12 -29.68 15.54 -14.26
CA ASP A 12 -31.16 15.39 -14.23
C ASP A 12 -31.96 16.51 -14.97
N SER A 13 -31.31 17.37 -15.77
CA SER A 13 -31.86 18.67 -16.17
C SER A 13 -32.74 18.70 -17.43
N ASN A 14 -33.09 17.56 -18.04
CA ASN A 14 -33.95 17.55 -19.23
C ASN A 14 -35.24 16.73 -19.04
N CYS A 15 -36.39 17.42 -19.05
CA CYS A 15 -37.72 16.94 -18.62
C CYS A 15 -38.43 15.93 -19.54
N CYS A 16 -37.72 15.19 -20.38
CA CYS A 16 -38.32 14.26 -21.34
C CYS A 16 -37.55 12.92 -21.33
N SER A 17 -38.03 12.01 -20.48
CA SER A 17 -37.92 10.55 -20.57
C SER A 17 -36.68 9.98 -21.25
N SER A 18 -35.57 9.89 -20.51
CA SER A 18 -34.60 8.81 -20.70
C SER A 18 -34.61 7.94 -19.44
N PRO A 19 -34.56 6.60 -19.55
CA PRO A 19 -34.63 5.74 -18.38
C PRO A 19 -33.48 6.08 -17.42
N ARG A 20 -33.81 6.33 -16.14
CA ARG A 20 -32.82 6.36 -15.07
C ARG A 20 -32.22 4.97 -14.95
N TYR A 21 -30.97 4.82 -15.36
CA TYR A 21 -30.22 3.61 -15.09
C TYR A 21 -29.71 3.70 -13.66
N ASP A 22 -30.40 3.03 -12.74
CA ASP A 22 -29.90 2.86 -11.38
C ASP A 22 -28.84 1.75 -11.42
N ILE A 23 -27.58 2.15 -11.52
CA ILE A 23 -26.45 1.23 -11.57
C ILE A 23 -26.04 0.94 -10.12
N PHE A 24 -26.52 -0.16 -9.59
CA PHE A 24 -26.07 -0.66 -8.29
C PHE A 24 -24.67 -1.28 -8.45
N LEU A 25 -23.69 -0.70 -7.76
CA LEU A 25 -22.34 -1.24 -7.66
C LEU A 25 -22.18 -1.85 -6.27
N ASP A 26 -22.15 -3.18 -6.22
CA ASP A 26 -21.90 -3.92 -4.99
C ASP A 26 -20.38 -3.96 -4.74
N PHE A 27 -19.86 -2.96 -4.05
CA PHE A 27 -18.45 -2.94 -3.64
C PHE A 27 -18.17 -3.89 -2.46
N GLU A 28 -19.20 -4.31 -1.73
CA GLU A 28 -19.05 -5.11 -0.51
C GLU A 28 -18.97 -6.60 -0.84
N ASN A 29 -19.72 -7.07 -1.83
CA ASN A 29 -19.75 -8.47 -2.27
C ASN A 29 -19.27 -8.67 -3.73
N ALA A 30 -18.55 -7.70 -4.31
CA ALA A 30 -17.93 -7.90 -5.62
C ALA A 30 -17.06 -9.17 -5.62
N ALA A 31 -17.40 -10.11 -6.49
CA ALA A 31 -16.63 -11.34 -6.68
C ALA A 31 -16.01 -11.34 -8.09
N PRO A 32 -14.76 -11.78 -8.24
CA PRO A 32 -14.14 -11.86 -9.55
C PRO A 32 -14.84 -12.90 -10.42
N THR A 33 -15.03 -12.57 -11.70
CA THR A 33 -15.39 -13.56 -12.72
C THR A 33 -14.26 -14.57 -12.90
N ASP A 34 -14.53 -15.70 -13.56
CA ASP A 34 -13.49 -16.71 -13.84
C ASP A 34 -12.29 -16.14 -14.61
N THR A 35 -12.55 -15.17 -15.50
CA THR A 35 -11.50 -14.48 -16.27
C THR A 35 -10.69 -13.48 -15.44
N GLU A 36 -11.26 -12.94 -14.36
CA GLU A 36 -10.60 -11.96 -13.48
C GLU A 36 -9.93 -12.62 -12.27
N ARG A 37 -10.26 -13.89 -12.00
CA ARG A 37 -9.86 -14.61 -10.78
C ARG A 37 -8.37 -14.55 -10.51
N GLU A 38 -7.54 -14.84 -11.51
CA GLU A 38 -6.08 -14.85 -11.38
C GLU A 38 -5.55 -13.46 -10.99
N VAL A 39 -5.97 -12.42 -11.70
CA VAL A 39 -5.57 -11.03 -11.42
C VAL A 39 -6.06 -10.59 -10.04
N TYR A 40 -7.30 -10.92 -9.69
CA TYR A 40 -7.89 -10.60 -8.40
C TYR A 40 -7.10 -11.23 -7.25
N GLU A 41 -6.78 -12.53 -7.34
CA GLU A 41 -6.04 -13.23 -6.29
C GLU A 41 -4.62 -12.68 -6.13
N ASP A 42 -3.96 -12.34 -7.25
CA ASP A 42 -2.63 -11.76 -7.23
C ASP A 42 -2.59 -10.36 -6.59
N VAL A 43 -3.54 -9.49 -6.96
CA VAL A 43 -3.68 -8.15 -6.39
C VAL A 43 -4.07 -8.24 -4.91
N GLN A 44 -5.07 -9.07 -4.57
CA GLN A 44 -5.56 -9.21 -3.20
C GLN A 44 -4.46 -9.67 -2.25
N ARG A 45 -3.61 -10.61 -2.66
CA ARG A 45 -2.46 -11.05 -1.86
C ARG A 45 -1.52 -9.90 -1.49
N VAL A 46 -1.16 -9.06 -2.47
CA VAL A 46 -0.26 -7.91 -2.24
C VAL A 46 -0.95 -6.84 -1.39
N LEU A 47 -2.25 -6.62 -1.58
CA LEU A 47 -3.01 -5.66 -0.77
C LEU A 47 -3.12 -6.09 0.69
N LEU A 48 -3.32 -7.37 0.98
CA LEU A 48 -3.37 -7.88 2.36
C LEU A 48 -2.01 -7.71 3.07
N GLU A 49 -0.89 -7.95 2.39
CA GLU A 49 0.44 -7.71 2.98
C GLU A 49 0.71 -6.20 3.23
N SER A 50 0.01 -5.31 2.53
CA SER A 50 0.20 -3.87 2.69
C SER A 50 -0.16 -3.38 4.10
N GLU A 51 -1.08 -4.05 4.81
CA GLU A 51 -1.43 -3.70 6.19
C GLU A 51 -0.23 -3.88 7.14
N GLU A 52 0.49 -5.01 7.05
CA GLU A 52 1.70 -5.24 7.85
C GLU A 52 2.80 -4.22 7.53
N ILE A 53 2.98 -3.91 6.25
CA ILE A 53 3.99 -2.92 5.80
C ILE A 53 3.67 -1.53 6.36
N LEU A 54 2.41 -1.12 6.34
CA LEU A 54 1.97 0.15 6.92
C LEU A 54 2.20 0.19 8.43
N GLU A 55 1.93 -0.91 9.14
CA GLU A 55 2.17 -1.02 10.57
C GLU A 55 3.67 -0.93 10.91
N GLU A 56 4.53 -1.59 10.12
CA GLU A 56 5.99 -1.50 10.27
C GLU A 56 6.51 -0.07 10.12
N ILE A 57 5.98 0.68 9.15
CA ILE A 57 6.33 2.08 8.90
C ILE A 57 5.83 2.96 10.05
N GLN A 58 4.58 2.76 10.52
CA GLN A 58 3.99 3.53 11.60
C GLN A 58 4.81 3.44 12.89
N PHE A 59 5.38 2.27 13.18
CA PHE A 59 6.21 2.03 14.37
C PHE A 59 7.71 2.18 14.12
N TYR A 60 8.14 2.79 13.02
CA TYR A 60 9.54 3.02 12.71
C TYR A 60 10.14 4.15 13.56
N LYS A 61 10.85 3.79 14.64
CA LYS A 61 11.45 4.77 15.59
C LYS A 61 12.76 5.39 15.12
N GLY A 62 13.43 4.78 14.13
CA GLY A 62 14.79 5.15 13.72
C GLY A 62 15.86 4.84 14.77
N ALA A 63 17.12 5.14 14.44
CA ALA A 63 18.31 4.93 15.29
C ALA A 63 19.17 6.19 15.45
N GLY A 64 18.56 7.37 15.28
CA GLY A 64 19.31 8.62 15.17
C GLY A 64 20.16 8.96 16.40
N ARG A 65 19.73 8.54 17.60
CA ARG A 65 20.48 8.75 18.84
C ARG A 65 21.76 7.91 18.85
N GLU A 66 21.63 6.62 18.59
CA GLU A 66 22.74 5.65 18.61
C GLU A 66 23.75 5.95 17.50
N ILE A 67 23.27 6.36 16.32
CA ILE A 67 24.14 6.81 15.21
C ILE A 67 24.94 8.05 15.62
N ARG A 68 24.30 9.08 16.20
CA ARG A 68 25.00 10.29 16.66
C ARG A 68 26.02 9.98 17.75
N GLU A 69 25.68 9.11 18.70
CA GLU A 69 26.60 8.66 19.76
C GLU A 69 27.83 7.97 19.16
N ALA A 70 27.63 7.04 18.22
CA ALA A 70 28.72 6.32 17.57
C ALA A 70 29.61 7.20 16.68
N ILE A 71 29.07 8.28 16.10
CA ILE A 71 29.85 9.28 15.35
C ILE A 71 30.66 10.17 16.31
N ALA A 72 30.05 10.60 17.42
CA ALA A 72 30.69 11.50 18.38
C ALA A 72 31.80 10.81 19.19
N ASP A 73 31.61 9.55 19.57
CA ASP A 73 32.62 8.68 20.17
C ASP A 73 32.72 7.38 19.37
N PRO A 74 33.71 7.20 18.48
CA PRO A 74 33.85 6.02 17.63
C PRO A 74 34.47 4.82 18.37
N SER A 75 34.13 4.63 19.65
CA SER A 75 34.55 3.46 20.41
C SER A 75 33.87 2.18 19.91
N ARG A 76 34.50 1.02 20.15
CA ARG A 76 33.92 -0.28 19.73
C ARG A 76 32.51 -0.50 20.30
N ILE A 77 32.28 -0.05 21.53
CA ILE A 77 31.01 -0.23 22.25
C ILE A 77 29.89 0.60 21.60
N SER A 78 30.14 1.86 21.28
CA SER A 78 29.14 2.74 20.64
C SER A 78 28.81 2.27 19.22
N GLN A 79 29.81 1.83 18.47
CA GLN A 79 29.65 1.27 17.12
C GLN A 79 28.82 -0.02 17.13
N GLU A 80 29.12 -0.97 18.03
CA GLU A 80 28.33 -2.21 18.17
C GLU A 80 26.88 -1.92 18.60
N ARG A 81 26.66 -0.92 19.47
CA ARG A 81 25.31 -0.49 19.87
C ARG A 81 24.54 0.09 18.69
N ALA A 82 25.14 1.01 17.94
CA ALA A 82 24.52 1.59 16.76
C ALA A 82 24.18 0.52 15.72
N TRP A 83 25.12 -0.38 15.43
CA TRP A 83 24.89 -1.48 14.49
C TRP A 83 23.71 -2.37 14.90
N ARG A 84 23.62 -2.75 16.18
CA ARG A 84 22.55 -3.60 16.71
C ARG A 84 21.16 -2.98 16.54
N VAL A 85 21.05 -1.66 16.65
CA VAL A 85 19.78 -0.94 16.49
C VAL A 85 19.48 -0.66 15.02
N VAL A 86 20.48 -0.27 14.23
CA VAL A 86 20.30 0.08 12.80
C VAL A 86 19.95 -1.13 11.96
N LYS A 87 20.62 -2.27 12.15
CA LYS A 87 20.44 -3.46 11.32
C LYS A 87 18.96 -3.88 11.16
N PRO A 88 18.18 -4.12 12.22
CA PRO A 88 16.78 -4.51 12.08
C PRO A 88 15.91 -3.41 11.45
N LEU A 89 16.28 -2.14 11.61
CA LEU A 89 15.57 -1.04 10.96
C LEU A 89 15.82 -1.01 9.45
N VAL A 90 17.03 -1.30 9.00
CA VAL A 90 17.35 -1.41 7.57
C VAL A 90 16.65 -2.63 6.95
N GLU A 91 16.52 -3.73 7.69
CA GLU A 91 15.74 -4.89 7.25
C GLU A 91 14.27 -4.52 6.99
N LYS A 92 13.65 -3.71 7.87
CA LYS A 92 12.29 -3.17 7.63
C LYS A 92 12.22 -2.27 6.39
N LEU A 93 13.20 -1.39 6.20
CA LEU A 93 13.26 -0.54 5.01
C LEU A 93 13.39 -1.38 3.72
N LEU A 94 14.19 -2.45 3.75
CA LEU A 94 14.31 -3.38 2.64
C LEU A 94 12.99 -4.10 2.36
N ARG A 95 12.26 -4.53 3.41
CA ARG A 95 10.92 -5.12 3.27
C ARG A 95 9.96 -4.15 2.59
N CYS A 96 9.91 -2.90 3.04
CA CYS A 96 9.08 -1.85 2.44
C CYS A 96 9.45 -1.63 0.96
N TYR A 97 10.74 -1.63 0.62
CA TYR A 97 11.21 -1.50 -0.76
C TYR A 97 10.75 -2.68 -1.63
N ASN A 98 10.96 -3.92 -1.17
CA ASN A 98 10.54 -5.11 -1.90
C ASN A 98 9.02 -5.14 -2.11
N HIS A 99 8.26 -4.74 -1.10
CA HIS A 99 6.80 -4.61 -1.22
C HIS A 99 6.40 -3.60 -2.30
N SER A 100 7.15 -2.51 -2.45
CA SER A 100 6.88 -1.53 -3.52
C SER A 100 7.10 -2.12 -4.92
N LEU A 101 8.02 -3.08 -5.07
CA LEU A 101 8.20 -3.82 -6.33
C LEU A 101 7.03 -4.76 -6.61
N GLU A 102 6.50 -5.45 -5.59
CA GLU A 102 5.30 -6.28 -5.74
C GLU A 102 4.08 -5.44 -6.09
N LEU A 103 3.91 -4.27 -5.46
CA LEU A 103 2.87 -3.32 -5.83
C LEU A 103 3.00 -2.87 -7.28
N GLN A 104 4.21 -2.57 -7.75
CA GLN A 104 4.45 -2.21 -9.15
C GLN A 104 4.14 -3.37 -10.12
N ARG A 105 4.37 -4.61 -9.70
CA ARG A 105 4.08 -5.81 -10.50
C ARG A 105 2.58 -6.00 -10.73
N VAL A 106 1.75 -5.65 -9.75
CA VAL A 106 0.29 -5.85 -9.77
C VAL A 106 -0.50 -4.57 -10.12
N SER A 107 0.18 -3.43 -10.26
CA SER A 107 -0.38 -2.13 -10.69
C SER A 107 -0.56 -2.03 -12.19
#